data_AF-A0A961FLK8-F1
#
_entry.id   AF-A0A961FLK8-F1
#
_cell.length_a   1.000
_cell.length_b   1.000
_cell.length_c   1.000
_cell.angle_alpha   90.00
_cell.angle_beta   90.00
_cell.angle_gamma   90.00
#
_symmetry.space_group_name_H-M   'P 1'
#
loop_
_entity.id
_entity.type
_entity.pdbx_description
1 polymer ?
#
loop_
_entity_poly.entity_id
_entity_poly.type
_entity_poly.pdbx_seq_one_letter_code
_entity_poly.pdbx_strand_id
1 'polypeptide(L)' 'MSSGKRWWVKNVEMVAHRQQIYFLWRPILPDPKDDMVLEVAVASGATHIVTFNVKDLRLASQFGIAVMLPAAFNRLLP' A
#
# COMPACT_ATOMS: atom_id res chain seq x y z
N MET A 1 -3.63 -20.91 -21.01
CA MET A 1 -4.05 -20.10 -19.84
C MET A 1 -3.37 -20.73 -18.61
N SER A 2 -2.54 -20.13 -17.77
CA SER A 2 -2.27 -18.74 -17.39
C SER A 2 -0.76 -18.52 -17.13
N SER A 3 -0.08 -17.69 -17.92
CA SER A 3 1.30 -17.28 -17.66
C SER A 3 1.39 -15.85 -17.06
N GLY A 4 0.34 -15.04 -17.22
CA GLY A 4 0.36 -13.63 -16.82
C GLY A 4 0.54 -13.36 -15.32
N LYS A 5 -0.09 -14.15 -14.43
CA LYS A 5 -0.11 -13.84 -12.99
C LYS A 5 1.26 -13.97 -12.30
N ARG A 6 2.15 -14.83 -12.80
CA ARG A 6 3.47 -15.11 -12.18
C ARG A 6 4.54 -14.06 -12.54
N TRP A 7 4.37 -13.36 -13.66
CA TRP A 7 5.31 -12.33 -14.12
C TRP A 7 5.23 -11.05 -13.29
N TRP A 8 4.02 -10.61 -12.91
CA TRP A 8 3.85 -9.35 -12.18
C TRP A 8 4.47 -9.39 -10.78
N VAL A 9 4.25 -10.47 -10.01
CA VAL A 9 4.77 -10.59 -8.64
C VAL A 9 6.30 -10.56 -8.61
N LYS A 10 6.96 -11.26 -9.55
CA LYS A 10 8.44 -11.25 -9.65
C LYS A 10 9.03 -9.87 -9.93
N ASN A 11 8.33 -9.03 -10.70
CA ASN A 11 8.85 -7.70 -11.02
C ASN A 11 8.68 -6.71 -9.87
N VAL A 12 7.62 -6.85 -9.06
CA VAL A 12 7.42 -5.97 -7.89
C VAL A 12 8.52 -6.19 -6.86
N GLU A 13 8.96 -7.43 -6.63
CA GLU A 13 10.08 -7.72 -5.72
C GLU A 13 11.39 -7.06 -6.15
N MET A 14 11.67 -6.99 -7.47
CA MET A 14 12.92 -6.39 -7.98
C MET A 14 13.00 -4.88 -7.74
N VAL A 15 11.87 -4.19 -7.59
CA VAL A 15 11.79 -2.74 -7.36
C VAL A 15 11.36 -2.38 -5.94
N ALA A 16 11.11 -3.37 -5.08
CA ALA A 16 10.65 -3.15 -3.72
C ALA A 16 11.81 -2.76 -2.78
N HIS A 17 11.57 -1.75 -1.95
CA HIS A 17 12.47 -1.38 -0.87
C HIS A 17 11.99 -2.02 0.43
N ARG A 18 12.80 -2.91 1.02
CA ARG A 18 12.47 -3.55 2.28
C ARG A 18 12.44 -2.54 3.42
N GLN A 19 11.34 -2.53 4.17
CA GLN A 19 11.16 -1.64 5.32
C GLN A 19 11.25 -2.44 6.61
N GLN A 20 12.07 -1.94 7.54
CA GLN A 20 12.04 -2.43 8.92
C GLN A 20 10.95 -1.69 9.67
N ILE A 21 10.11 -2.46 10.35
CA ILE A 21 8.97 -1.95 11.11
C ILE A 21 9.31 -2.11 12.59
N TYR A 22 9.20 -1.02 13.35
CA TYR A 22 9.56 -0.98 14.78
C TYR A 22 8.40 -0.54 15.68
N PHE A 23 7.26 -0.20 15.10
CA PHE A 23 6.09 0.26 15.84
C PHE A 23 5.09 -0.90 16.00
N LEU A 24 4.16 -0.78 16.94
CA LEU A 24 3.17 -1.82 17.27
C LEU A 24 1.82 -1.15 17.59
N TRP A 25 1.41 -0.20 16.74
CA TRP A 25 0.16 0.54 16.90
C TRP A 25 -0.97 -0.08 16.09
N ARG A 26 -1.58 -1.14 16.63
CA ARG A 26 -2.74 -1.81 16.03
C ARG A 26 -3.80 -2.10 17.09
N PRO A 27 -5.11 -2.10 16.75
CA PRO A 27 -5.65 -1.79 15.42
C PRO A 27 -5.98 -0.30 15.23
N ILE A 28 -5.88 0.18 13.99
CA ILE A 28 -6.30 1.54 13.59
C ILE A 28 -7.37 1.46 12.49
N LEU A 29 -7.19 0.54 11.55
CA LEU A 29 -8.10 0.36 10.43
C LEU A 29 -9.32 -0.52 10.79
N PRO A 30 -10.43 -0.40 10.04
CA PRO A 30 -11.60 -1.27 10.23
C PRO A 30 -11.30 -2.76 10.05
N ASP A 31 -10.41 -3.12 9.11
CA ASP A 31 -9.83 -4.46 9.00
C ASP A 31 -8.44 -4.48 9.65
N PRO A 32 -8.25 -5.15 10.80
CA PRO A 32 -6.95 -5.26 11.45
C PRO A 32 -5.85 -5.91 10.60
N LYS A 33 -6.20 -6.64 9.54
CA LYS A 33 -5.22 -7.22 8.61
C LYS A 33 -4.60 -6.15 7.71
N ASP A 34 -5.33 -5.08 7.41
CA ASP A 34 -4.86 -3.98 6.58
C ASP A 34 -3.89 -3.06 7.33
N ASP A 35 -3.85 -3.11 8.67
CA ASP A 35 -2.92 -2.30 9.47
C ASP A 35 -1.45 -2.57 9.09
N MET A 36 -1.12 -3.78 8.63
CA MET A 36 0.22 -4.11 8.12
C MET A 36 0.61 -3.22 6.93
N VAL A 37 -0.35 -2.90 6.05
CA VAL A 37 -0.12 -2.08 4.86
C VAL A 37 0.06 -0.62 5.26
N LEU A 38 -0.80 -0.10 6.14
CA LEU A 38 -0.68 1.25 6.67
C LEU A 38 0.65 1.44 7.39
N GLU A 39 1.04 0.47 8.22
CA GLU A 39 2.28 0.55 8.98
C GLU A 39 3.52 0.62 8.09
N VAL A 40 3.59 -0.19 7.03
CA VAL A 40 4.67 -0.10 6.02
C VAL A 40 4.65 1.25 5.33
N ALA A 41 3.47 1.78 4.98
CA ALA A 41 3.35 3.07 4.31
C ALA A 41 3.87 4.21 5.20
N VAL A 42 3.57 4.19 6.51
CA VAL A 42 4.12 5.16 7.46
C VAL A 42 5.62 4.97 7.64
N ALA A 43 6.08 3.74 7.87
CA ALA A 43 7.50 3.45 8.09
C ALA A 43 8.39 3.79 6.89
N SER A 44 7.88 3.63 5.67
CA SER A 44 8.59 4.02 4.43
C SER A 44 8.54 5.51 4.12
N GLY A 45 7.70 6.30 4.79
CA GLY A 45 7.38 7.66 4.37
C GLY A 45 6.66 7.71 3.02
N ALA A 46 5.93 6.66 2.64
CA ALA A 46 5.17 6.65 1.40
C ALA A 46 4.07 7.70 1.43
N THR A 47 3.93 8.44 0.33
CA THR A 47 2.89 9.46 0.19
C THR A 47 1.57 8.90 -0.31
N HIS A 48 1.57 7.71 -0.92
CA HIS A 48 0.41 7.10 -1.55
C HIS A 48 0.31 5.59 -1.26
N ILE A 49 -0.91 5.11 -1.01
CA ILE A 49 -1.28 3.69 -1.08
C ILE A 49 -2.20 3.50 -2.28
N VAL A 50 -1.75 2.69 -3.24
CA VAL A 50 -2.50 2.37 -4.45
C VAL A 50 -3.17 1.01 -4.27
N THR A 51 -4.50 0.98 -4.19
CA THR A 51 -5.28 -0.22 -3.82
C THR A 51 -6.67 -0.21 -4.44
N PHE A 52 -7.26 -1.41 -4.61
CA PHE A 52 -8.69 -1.54 -4.89
C PHE A 52 -9.53 -1.50 -3.60
N ASN A 53 -8.93 -1.76 -2.43
CA ASN A 53 -9.61 -1.72 -1.13
C ASN A 53 -9.60 -0.32 -0.51
N VAL A 54 -10.01 0.69 -1.28
CA VAL A 54 -9.91 2.09 -0.85
C VAL A 54 -10.69 2.35 0.44
N LYS A 55 -11.86 1.72 0.60
CA LYS A 55 -12.77 1.94 1.72
C LYS A 55 -12.11 1.64 3.07
N ASP A 56 -11.39 0.53 3.17
CA ASP A 56 -10.85 0.06 4.45
C ASP A 56 -9.56 0.79 4.81
N LEU A 57 -8.83 1.32 3.81
CA LEU A 57 -7.59 2.06 4.01
C LEU A 57 -7.78 3.58 4.14
N ARG A 58 -9.01 4.13 4.05
CA ARG A 58 -9.23 5.61 4.03
C ARG A 58 -8.63 6.35 5.23
N LEU A 59 -8.52 5.71 6.39
CA LEU A 59 -7.96 6.34 7.59
C LEU A 59 -6.44 6.57 7.49
N ALA A 60 -5.75 6.00 6.49
CA ALA A 60 -4.36 6.32 6.19
C ALA A 60 -4.13 7.82 5.91
N SER A 61 -5.18 8.53 5.47
CA SER A 61 -5.14 9.99 5.29
C SER A 61 -4.82 10.77 6.56
N GLN A 62 -5.11 10.22 7.74
CA GLN A 62 -4.73 10.82 9.04
C GLN A 62 -3.22 10.87 9.25
N PHE A 63 -2.47 10.03 8.53
CA PHE A 63 -1.01 9.97 8.53
C PHE A 63 -0.41 10.75 7.35
N GLY A 64 -1.22 11.54 6.63
CA GLY A 64 -0.78 12.28 5.44
C GLY A 64 -0.61 11.40 4.20
N ILE A 65 -1.14 10.18 4.20
CA ILE A 65 -0.98 9.21 3.11
C ILE A 65 -2.25 9.16 2.26
N ALA A 66 -2.13 9.47 0.97
CA ALA A 66 -3.25 9.44 0.04
C ALA A 66 -3.59 8.00 -0.38
N VAL A 67 -4.87 7.63 -0.35
CA VAL A 67 -5.33 6.30 -0.78
C VAL A 67 -6.13 6.42 -2.07
N MET A 68 -5.74 5.66 -3.10
CA MET A 68 -6.38 5.78 -4.41
C MET A 68 -6.36 4.49 -5.23
N LEU A 69 -7.22 4.46 -6.26
CA LEU A 69 -7.27 3.38 -7.23
C LEU A 69 -6.07 3.43 -8.18
N PRO A 70 -5.58 2.27 -8.67
CA PRO A 70 -4.51 2.23 -9.69
C PRO A 70 -4.78 3.11 -10.91
N ALA A 71 -6.02 3.13 -11.40
CA ALA A 71 -6.42 3.95 -12.55
C ALA A 71 -6.35 5.47 -12.29
N ALA A 72 -6.41 5.91 -11.03
CA ALA A 72 -6.20 7.30 -10.66
C ALA A 72 -4.70 7.61 -10.59
N PHE A 73 -3.91 6.71 -9.99
CA PHE A 73 -2.47 6.88 -9.84
C PHE A 73 -1.73 6.98 -11.17
N ASN A 74 -2.15 6.24 -12.20
CA ASN A 74 -1.57 6.32 -13.55
C ASN A 74 -1.61 7.74 -14.15
N ARG A 75 -2.49 8.63 -13.69
CA ARG A 75 -2.56 10.03 -14.18
C ARG A 75 -1.55 10.95 -13.50
N LEU A 76 -0.90 10.49 -12.43
CA LEU A 76 0.12 11.23 -11.67
C LEU A 76 1.54 10.86 -12.09
N LEU A 77 1.69 9.77 -12.85
CA LEU A 77 2.98 9.35 -13.38
C LEU A 77 3.34 10.23 -14.60
N PRO A 78 4.59 10.70 -14.69
CA PRO A 78 5.07 11.49 -15.82
C PRO A 78 5.09 10.73 -17.15
#